data_AF-A0A7V5EWJ9-F1
#
_entry.id   AF-A0A7V5EWJ9-F1
#
_cell.length_a   1.000
_cell.length_b   1.000
_cell.length_c   1.000
_cell.angle_alpha   90.00
_cell.angle_beta   90.00
_cell.angle_gamma   90.00
#
_symmetry.space_group_name_H-M   'P 1'
#
loop_
_entity.id
_entity.type
_entity.pdbx_description
1 polymer ?
#
loop_
_entity_poly.entity_id
_entity_poly.type
_entity_poly.pdbx_seq_one_letter_code
_entity_poly.pdbx_strand_id
1 'polypeptide(L)'
;MRLALAGDTMLGRKVGERIDRVGPHRLFAPEIVEITNDADAFVLNLECCISARGTPWPDPRKPFFFRAPPAAVETLRQLGVDAVTLANNHALDFGYEALADTLDLLAEAEIAVVGAGPDLTAAR
;
A
#
# COMPACT_ATOMS: atom_id res chain seq x y z
N MET A 1 -24.87 3.02 -4.98
CA MET A 1 -23.49 3.52 -4.98
C MET A 1 -23.04 3.78 -3.56
N ARG A 2 -22.18 2.90 -3.03
CA ARG A 2 -21.50 2.97 -1.74
C ARG A 2 -20.01 3.05 -2.03
N LEU A 3 -19.33 4.01 -1.41
CA LEU A 3 -17.88 4.17 -1.53
C LEU A 3 -17.27 3.93 -0.15
N ALA A 4 -16.29 3.05 -0.08
CA ALA A 4 -15.41 2.92 1.08
C ALA A 4 -14.19 3.82 0.85
N LEU A 5 -13.78 4.52 1.91
CA LEU A 5 -12.62 5.40 1.89
C LEU A 5 -11.82 5.16 3.16
N ALA A 6 -10.50 5.00 3.03
CA ALA A 6 -9.59 4.98 4.16
C ALA A 6 -8.48 6.01 3.97
N GLY A 7 -7.99 6.56 5.08
CA GLY A 7 -6.82 7.44 5.08
C GLY A 7 -5.52 6.66 4.96
N ASP A 8 -4.48 7.21 5.56
CA ASP A 8 -3.13 6.66 5.59
C ASP A 8 -3.11 5.22 6.11
N THR A 9 -2.95 4.29 5.17
CA THR A 9 -2.86 2.87 5.44
C THR A 9 -1.38 2.48 5.40
N MET A 10 -0.75 2.52 6.57
CA MET A 10 0.66 2.20 6.75
C MET A 10 0.81 0.72 7.14
N LEU A 11 1.23 -0.12 6.19
CA LEU A 11 1.40 -1.58 6.37
C LEU A 11 2.83 -1.99 6.76
N GLY A 12 3.70 -1.03 7.02
CA GLY A 12 5.08 -1.25 7.48
C GLY A 12 5.22 -1.39 9.00
N ARG A 13 6.48 -1.39 9.47
CA ARG A 13 6.83 -1.47 10.91
C ARG A 13 6.13 -2.65 11.61
N LYS A 14 5.47 -2.41 12.74
CA LYS A 14 4.76 -3.44 13.53
C LYS A 14 3.62 -4.11 12.76
N VAL A 15 3.02 -3.44 11.76
CA VAL A 15 2.01 -4.06 10.90
C VAL A 15 2.70 -5.05 9.95
N GLY A 16 3.80 -4.65 9.32
CA GLY A 16 4.64 -5.53 8.51
C GLY A 16 5.16 -6.74 9.30
N GLU A 17 5.71 -6.52 10.50
CA GLU A 17 6.14 -7.59 11.41
C GLU A 17 4.98 -8.55 11.79
N ARG A 18 3.75 -8.03 11.85
CA ARG A 18 2.56 -8.85 12.10
C ARG A 18 2.21 -9.67 10.86
N ILE A 19 2.23 -9.08 9.67
CA ILE A 19 2.02 -9.77 8.39
C ILE A 19 2.99 -10.94 8.24
N ASP A 20 4.28 -10.71 8.47
CA ASP A 20 5.31 -11.76 8.38
C ASP A 20 5.06 -12.91 9.37
N ARG A 21 4.54 -12.60 10.57
CA ARG A 21 4.31 -13.58 11.62
C ARG A 21 3.03 -14.38 11.46
N VAL A 22 1.93 -13.75 11.06
CA VAL A 22 0.60 -14.38 11.06
C VAL A 22 -0.07 -14.48 9.69
N GLY A 23 0.59 -13.98 8.65
CA GLY A 23 0.08 -13.88 7.29
C GLY A 23 -0.75 -12.61 7.05
N PRO A 24 -0.90 -12.19 5.78
CA PRO A 24 -1.54 -10.92 5.41
C PRO A 24 -3.05 -10.91 5.63
N HIS A 25 -3.69 -12.08 5.77
CA HIS A 25 -5.14 -12.22 5.87
C HIS A 25 -5.71 -12.11 7.29
N ARG A 26 -4.86 -11.81 8.29
CA ARG A 26 -5.21 -11.87 9.73
C ARG A 26 -5.06 -10.51 10.43
N LEU A 27 -5.09 -9.43 9.67
CA LEU A 27 -5.00 -8.07 10.21
C LEU A 27 -6.36 -7.48 10.58
N PHE A 28 -7.37 -7.76 9.76
CA PHE A 28 -8.70 -7.20 9.91
C PHE A 28 -9.69 -8.25 10.42
N ALA A 29 -10.67 -7.79 11.21
CA ALA A 29 -11.79 -8.62 11.62
C ALA A 29 -12.65 -8.97 10.37
N PRO A 30 -13.26 -10.16 10.31
CA PRO A 30 -14.09 -10.56 9.17
C PRO A 30 -15.19 -9.54 8.83
N GLU A 31 -15.78 -8.90 9.82
CA GLU A 31 -16.85 -7.91 9.65
C GLU A 31 -16.36 -6.66 8.90
N ILE A 32 -15.10 -6.26 9.09
CA ILE A 32 -14.52 -5.14 8.34
C ILE A 32 -14.31 -5.53 6.88
N VAL A 33 -13.81 -6.75 6.65
CA VAL A 33 -13.62 -7.30 5.29
C VAL A 33 -14.96 -7.37 4.56
N GLU A 34 -16.01 -7.86 5.22
CA GLU A 34 -17.36 -7.90 4.65
C GLU A 34 -17.89 -6.50 4.31
N ILE A 35 -17.74 -5.52 5.20
CA ILE A 35 -18.20 -4.15 4.98
C ILE A 35 -17.48 -3.50 3.79
N THR A 36 -16.16 -3.67 3.66
CA THR A 36 -15.42 -3.05 2.56
C THR A 36 -15.69 -3.73 1.22
N ASN A 37 -15.87 -5.07 1.21
CA ASN A 37 -16.23 -5.81 0.00
C ASN A 37 -17.69 -5.59 -0.46
N ASP A 38 -18.58 -5.07 0.40
CA ASP A 38 -19.95 -4.68 0.03
C ASP A 38 -20.03 -3.26 -0.59
N ALA A 39 -18.91 -2.54 -0.66
CA ALA A 39 -18.82 -1.26 -1.35
C ALA A 39 -18.74 -1.45 -2.87
N ASP A 40 -19.25 -0.48 -3.63
CA ASP A 40 -19.11 -0.46 -5.10
C ASP A 40 -17.69 -0.04 -5.52
N ALA A 41 -16.95 0.67 -4.64
CA ALA A 41 -15.53 0.94 -4.79
C ALA A 41 -14.88 1.25 -3.42
N PHE A 42 -13.63 0.85 -3.23
CA PHE A 42 -12.79 1.15 -2.07
C PHE A 42 -11.46 1.79 -2.50
N VAL A 43 -11.24 3.03 -2.05
CA VAL A 43 -9.99 3.77 -2.27
C VAL A 43 -9.31 4.10 -0.95
N LEU A 44 -7.97 4.01 -0.91
CA LEU A 44 -7.20 4.40 0.27
C LEU A 44 -5.88 5.12 -0.06
N ASN A 45 -5.31 5.81 0.92
CA ASN A 45 -3.95 6.35 0.82
C ASN A 45 -2.94 5.30 1.29
N LEU A 46 -2.09 4.79 0.40
CA LEU A 46 -1.08 3.80 0.75
C LEU A 46 0.19 4.50 1.25
N GLU A 47 0.27 4.72 2.57
CA GLU A 47 1.31 5.51 3.24
C GLU A 47 2.60 4.71 3.51
N CYS A 48 3.01 3.87 2.56
CA CYS A 48 4.27 3.12 2.58
C CYS A 48 4.56 2.50 1.21
N CYS A 49 5.84 2.20 0.94
CA CYS A 49 6.18 1.31 -0.18
C CYS A 49 5.97 -0.17 0.20
N ILE A 50 5.64 -1.01 -0.79
CA ILE A 50 5.54 -2.47 -0.66
C ILE A 50 6.71 -3.07 -1.44
N SER A 51 7.73 -3.58 -0.73
CA SER A 51 8.94 -4.12 -1.37
C SER A 51 9.83 -4.89 -0.39
N ALA A 52 10.64 -5.80 -0.91
CA ALA A 52 11.77 -6.42 -0.18
C ALA A 52 13.13 -5.74 -0.49
N ARG A 53 13.15 -4.81 -1.46
CA ARG A 53 14.34 -4.16 -2.03
C ARG A 53 14.35 -2.65 -1.73
N GLY A 54 15.36 -1.96 -2.26
CA GLY A 54 15.58 -0.54 -2.04
C GLY A 54 16.32 -0.20 -0.74
N THR A 55 16.85 1.01 -0.69
CA THR A 55 17.60 1.57 0.45
C THR A 55 16.90 2.81 0.97
N PRO A 56 16.94 3.09 2.30
CA PRO A 56 16.33 4.28 2.87
C PRO A 56 16.72 5.56 2.11
N TRP A 57 15.73 6.40 1.81
CA TRP A 57 15.93 7.66 1.13
C TRP A 57 16.95 8.53 1.89
N PRO A 58 17.99 9.06 1.22
CA PRO A 58 19.11 9.72 1.89
C PRO A 58 18.78 11.17 2.31
N ASP A 59 17.68 11.39 3.03
CA ASP A 59 17.38 12.68 3.68
C ASP A 59 17.68 12.59 5.19
N PRO A 60 18.73 13.27 5.69
CA PRO A 60 19.10 13.22 7.11
C PRO A 60 18.04 13.81 8.04
N ARG A 61 17.06 14.56 7.51
CA ARG A 61 15.95 15.14 8.28
C ARG A 61 14.75 14.22 8.37
N LYS A 62 14.76 13.08 7.65
CA LYS A 62 13.63 12.15 7.64
C LYS A 62 13.72 11.18 8.83
N PRO A 63 12.79 11.28 9.81
CA PRO A 63 12.88 10.48 11.04
C PRO A 63 12.32 9.07 10.88
N PHE A 64 11.48 8.83 9.87
CA PHE A 64 10.73 7.59 9.72
C PHE A 64 10.72 7.11 8.27
N PHE A 65 10.84 5.79 8.11
CA PHE A 65 10.79 5.08 6.85
C PHE A 65 9.81 3.92 6.95
N PHE A 66 8.85 3.85 6.04
CA PHE A 66 7.77 2.86 6.01
C PHE A 66 7.88 1.99 4.76
N ARG A 67 8.22 0.71 4.98
CA ARG A 67 8.18 -0.34 3.97
C ARG A 67 7.41 -1.53 4.52
N ALA A 68 6.41 -1.96 3.78
CA ALA A 68 5.66 -3.18 4.04
C ALA A 68 6.31 -4.35 3.27
N PRO A 69 6.22 -5.59 3.79
CA PRO A 69 6.68 -6.77 3.05
C PRO A 69 5.82 -6.97 1.79
N PRO A 70 6.32 -7.62 0.72
CA PRO A 70 5.55 -7.89 -0.49
C PRO A 70 4.18 -8.54 -0.25
N ALA A 71 4.09 -9.43 0.75
CA ALA A 71 2.85 -10.08 1.14
C ALA A 71 1.74 -9.11 1.60
N ALA A 72 2.07 -7.85 1.95
CA ALA A 72 1.09 -6.85 2.35
C ALA A 72 0.09 -6.50 1.24
N VAL A 73 0.43 -6.72 -0.03
CA VAL A 73 -0.52 -6.51 -1.14
C VAL A 73 -1.77 -7.40 -1.00
N GLU A 74 -1.62 -8.61 -0.44
CA GLU A 74 -2.74 -9.52 -0.21
C GLU A 74 -3.69 -9.01 0.89
N THR A 75 -3.22 -8.18 1.81
CA THR A 75 -4.10 -7.49 2.76
C THR A 75 -5.01 -6.49 2.03
N LEU A 76 -4.49 -5.78 1.02
CA LEU A 76 -5.28 -4.86 0.20
C LEU A 76 -6.31 -5.62 -0.64
N ARG A 77 -5.90 -6.75 -1.25
CA ARG A 77 -6.82 -7.65 -1.98
C ARG A 77 -7.91 -8.20 -1.09
N GLN A 78 -7.57 -8.67 0.11
CA GLN A 78 -8.54 -9.17 1.08
C GLN A 78 -9.62 -8.12 1.38
N LEU A 79 -9.22 -6.87 1.54
CA LEU A 79 -10.13 -5.77 1.81
C LEU A 79 -10.99 -5.34 0.61
N GLY A 80 -10.72 -5.85 -0.60
CA GLY A 80 -11.40 -5.41 -1.82
C GLY A 80 -11.03 -3.99 -2.22
N VAL A 81 -9.76 -3.57 -2.03
CA VAL A 81 -9.27 -2.25 -2.45
C VAL A 81 -9.21 -2.19 -3.98
N ASP A 82 -9.91 -1.25 -4.58
CA ASP A 82 -9.90 -1.04 -6.03
C ASP A 82 -8.79 -0.09 -6.47
N ALA A 83 -8.47 0.91 -5.64
CA ALA A 83 -7.43 1.88 -5.96
C ALA A 83 -6.69 2.40 -4.73
N VAL A 84 -5.44 2.81 -4.93
CA VAL A 84 -4.65 3.49 -3.92
C VAL A 84 -4.08 4.80 -4.44
N THR A 85 -3.94 5.79 -3.55
CA THR A 85 -3.13 6.98 -3.81
C THR A 85 -1.72 6.79 -3.25
N LEU A 86 -0.72 7.17 -4.04
CA LEU A 86 0.70 7.16 -3.66
C LEU A 86 1.34 8.56 -3.66
N ALA A 87 0.57 9.62 -3.95
CA ALA A 87 1.01 11.00 -3.83
C ALA A 87 1.11 11.45 -2.36
N ASN A 88 1.90 10.72 -1.57
CA ASN A 88 2.18 10.98 -0.17
C ASN A 88 3.69 11.04 0.08
N ASN A 89 4.08 11.40 1.30
CA ASN A 89 5.48 11.61 1.64
C ASN A 89 6.23 10.32 1.97
N HIS A 90 5.60 9.15 1.85
CA HIS A 90 6.18 7.85 2.20
C HIS A 90 6.35 6.86 1.02
N ALA A 91 5.84 7.19 -0.16
CA ALA A 91 5.99 6.35 -1.37
C ALA A 91 7.45 6.12 -1.82
N LEU A 92 8.35 7.06 -1.54
CA LEU A 92 9.78 7.00 -1.92
C LEU A 92 10.72 6.66 -0.76
N ASP A 93 10.20 6.16 0.36
CA ASP A 93 11.01 5.91 1.56
C ASP A 93 12.20 5.00 1.34
N PHE A 94 12.09 4.05 0.40
CA PHE A 94 13.17 3.14 0.04
C PHE A 94 13.63 3.34 -1.41
N GLY A 95 13.41 4.55 -1.94
CA GLY A 95 13.82 4.95 -3.28
C GLY A 95 12.98 4.35 -4.41
N TYR A 96 13.40 4.64 -5.63
CA TYR A 96 12.67 4.28 -6.85
C TYR A 96 12.57 2.77 -7.09
N GLU A 97 13.52 1.98 -6.60
CA GLU A 97 13.47 0.52 -6.69
C GLU A 97 12.28 -0.05 -5.90
N ALA A 98 12.07 0.44 -4.67
CA ALA A 98 10.93 0.03 -3.86
C ALA A 98 9.59 0.57 -4.40
N LEU A 99 9.59 1.77 -4.98
CA LEU A 99 8.41 2.29 -5.68
C LEU A 99 8.04 1.44 -6.90
N ALA A 100 9.02 1.02 -7.71
CA ALA A 100 8.79 0.15 -8.85
C ALA A 100 8.17 -1.19 -8.41
N ASP A 101 8.74 -1.84 -7.39
CA ASP A 101 8.15 -3.05 -6.79
C ASP A 101 6.71 -2.81 -6.31
N THR A 102 6.45 -1.65 -5.70
CA THR A 102 5.12 -1.30 -5.21
C THR A 102 4.12 -1.22 -6.36
N LEU A 103 4.48 -0.56 -7.46
CA LEU A 103 3.64 -0.41 -8.64
C LEU A 103 3.38 -1.77 -9.31
N ASP A 104 4.41 -2.60 -9.45
CA ASP A 104 4.30 -3.93 -10.06
C ASP A 104 3.37 -4.84 -9.24
N LEU A 105 3.55 -4.88 -7.92
CA LEU A 105 2.70 -5.67 -7.02
C LEU A 105 1.24 -5.21 -7.03
N LEU A 106 0.99 -3.90 -7.05
CA LEU A 106 -0.37 -3.36 -7.13
C LEU A 106 -1.02 -3.69 -8.48
N ALA A 107 -0.25 -3.60 -9.57
CA ALA A 107 -0.74 -3.97 -10.90
C ALA A 107 -1.07 -5.48 -11.00
N GLU A 108 -0.22 -6.35 -10.46
CA GLU A 108 -0.49 -7.81 -10.38
C GLU A 108 -1.71 -8.14 -9.51
N ALA A 109 -2.00 -7.30 -8.52
CA ALA A 109 -3.18 -7.41 -7.68
C ALA A 109 -4.44 -6.79 -8.29
N GLU A 110 -4.34 -6.21 -9.50
CA GLU A 110 -5.41 -5.48 -10.19
C GLU A 110 -5.91 -4.25 -9.42
N ILE A 111 -5.03 -3.63 -8.63
CA ILE A 111 -5.31 -2.42 -7.84
C ILE A 111 -4.80 -1.20 -8.61
N ALA A 112 -5.71 -0.28 -8.93
CA ALA A 112 -5.35 0.95 -9.63
C ALA A 112 -4.50 1.88 -8.74
N VAL A 113 -3.61 2.64 -9.38
CA VAL A 113 -2.72 3.57 -8.70
C VAL A 113 -2.94 4.98 -9.22
N VAL A 114 -3.00 5.95 -8.31
CA VAL A 114 -3.01 7.37 -8.62
C VAL A 114 -1.90 8.07 -7.85
N GLY A 115 -1.20 9.01 -8.48
CA GLY A 115 -0.22 9.87 -7.81
C GLY A 115 1.22 9.34 -7.78
N ALA A 116 1.49 8.20 -8.41
CA ALA A 116 2.84 7.73 -8.69
C ALA A 116 2.87 6.86 -9.95
N GLY A 117 3.99 6.89 -10.67
CA GLY A 117 4.18 6.14 -11.91
C GLY A 117 5.61 6.30 -12.44
N PRO A 118 5.99 5.55 -13.49
CA PRO A 118 7.31 5.66 -14.12
C PRO A 118 7.54 7.04 -14.80
N ASP A 119 6.46 7.75 -15.13
CA ASP A 119 6.48 9.09 -15.69
C ASP A 119 5.24 9.89 -15.27
N LEU A 120 5.19 11.18 -15.65
CA LEU A 120 4.10 12.09 -15.29
C LEU A 120 2.74 11.67 -15.87
N THR A 121 2.71 11.01 -17.03
CA THR A 121 1.46 10.55 -17.64
C THR A 121 0.92 9.36 -16.88
N ALA A 122 1.78 8.39 -16.57
CA ALA A 122 1.40 7.21 -15.79
C ALA A 122 1.13 7.50 -14.31
N ALA A 123 1.59 8.65 -13.78
CA ALA A 123 1.34 9.05 -12.39
C ALA A 123 0.01 9.79 -12.15
N ARG A 124 -0.77 10.08 -13.21
CA ARG A 124 -2.07 10.77 -13.13
C ARG A 124 -3.22 9.78 -13.00
#